data_AF-A0A1Y3AQU4-F1
#
_entry.id   AF-A0A1Y3AQU4-F1
#
_cell.length_a   1.000
_cell.length_b   1.000
_cell.length_c   1.000
_cell.angle_alpha   90.00
_cell.angle_beta   90.00
_cell.angle_gamma   90.00
#
_symmetry.space_group_name_H-M   'P 1'
#
loop_
_entity.id
_entity.type
_entity.pdbx_description
1 polymer ?
#
loop_
_entity_poly.entity_id
_entity_poly.type
_entity_poly.pdbx_seq_one_letter_code
_entity_poly.pdbx_strand_id
1 'polypeptide(L)'
;VSRKTDVSNFITADEYNHYFSNPTIDNLILPEQYKNDWIIVPNPYNTIYLGEIFSFFIKCTNDSIQELMTNVSVRIDMQINNRAIVLKELNIEKLDAKASLDEILSYEIKEPHIHVLICTLSFDLPDHERQSCRKFFQFQISKPIDVKTKFYYTECDEIYLEAMFQNSTNLPIQLKSVQFDSVNFDVTSLNFNLEHKDQWIFGEINRLNPSESRQYLFV
;
A
#
# COMPACT_ATOMS: atom_id res chain seq x y z
N VAL A 1 -29.74 -37.09 -6.61
CA VAL A 1 -29.60 -36.17 -5.46
C VAL A 1 -28.75 -35.00 -5.92
N SER A 2 -29.36 -33.84 -6.13
CA SER A 2 -28.70 -32.65 -6.68
C SER A 2 -27.70 -32.09 -5.67
N ARG A 3 -26.42 -31.99 -6.04
CA ARG A 3 -25.40 -31.31 -5.24
C ARG A 3 -25.68 -29.81 -5.33
N LYS A 4 -26.19 -29.22 -4.25
CA LYS A 4 -26.20 -27.77 -4.09
C LYS A 4 -24.76 -27.27 -4.12
N THR A 5 -24.41 -26.55 -5.16
CA THR A 5 -23.29 -25.61 -5.17
C THR A 5 -23.70 -24.42 -4.31
N ASP A 6 -23.44 -24.50 -3.00
CA ASP A 6 -23.55 -23.33 -2.13
C ASP A 6 -22.44 -22.35 -2.51
N VAL A 7 -22.85 -21.25 -3.12
CA VAL A 7 -21.99 -20.16 -3.59
C VAL A 7 -21.80 -19.12 -2.48
N SER A 8 -21.70 -19.56 -1.22
CA SER A 8 -21.61 -18.70 -0.02
C SER A 8 -20.26 -17.98 0.15
N ASN A 9 -19.41 -17.96 -0.88
CA ASN A 9 -18.04 -17.43 -0.83
C ASN A 9 -17.82 -16.20 -1.72
N PHE A 10 -18.88 -15.61 -2.27
CA PHE A 10 -18.82 -14.33 -2.96
C PHE A 10 -19.39 -13.22 -2.07
N ILE A 11 -18.69 -12.08 -2.05
CA ILE A 11 -19.22 -10.85 -1.49
C ILE A 11 -20.49 -10.50 -2.27
N THR A 12 -21.61 -10.43 -1.55
CA THR A 12 -22.90 -10.01 -2.12
C THR A 12 -22.83 -8.53 -2.51
N ALA A 13 -23.70 -8.07 -3.41
CA ALA A 13 -23.77 -6.65 -3.77
C ALA A 13 -24.06 -5.76 -2.55
N ASP A 14 -24.81 -6.29 -1.57
CA ASP A 14 -25.11 -5.60 -0.31
C ASP A 14 -23.90 -5.56 0.63
N GLU A 15 -23.08 -6.61 0.69
CA GLU A 15 -21.81 -6.61 1.41
C GLU A 15 -20.78 -5.69 0.73
N TYR A 16 -20.71 -5.67 -0.60
CA TYR A 16 -19.87 -4.71 -1.34
C TYR A 16 -20.24 -3.27 -0.96
N ASN A 17 -21.53 -2.95 -0.98
CA ASN A 17 -21.98 -1.64 -0.53
C ASN A 17 -21.63 -1.44 0.96
N HIS A 18 -21.91 -2.39 1.85
CA HIS A 18 -21.59 -2.25 3.28
C HIS A 18 -20.09 -2.01 3.58
N TYR A 19 -19.17 -2.69 2.89
CA TYR A 19 -17.72 -2.59 3.12
C TYR A 19 -17.06 -1.43 2.36
N PHE A 20 -17.64 -0.99 1.25
CA PHE A 20 -17.03 -0.01 0.34
C PHE A 20 -17.83 1.29 0.14
N SER A 21 -19.07 1.39 0.65
CA SER A 21 -19.90 2.60 0.53
C SER A 21 -19.68 3.62 1.65
N ASN A 22 -18.64 3.45 2.47
CA ASN A 22 -18.17 4.50 3.37
C ASN A 22 -16.67 4.40 3.64
N PRO A 23 -15.89 5.25 2.96
CA PRO A 23 -14.78 5.91 3.61
C PRO A 23 -14.76 7.40 3.24
N THR A 24 -15.06 8.25 4.22
CA THR A 24 -14.76 9.68 4.37
C THR A 24 -13.72 10.31 3.42
N ILE A 25 -14.03 10.38 2.12
CA ILE A 25 -13.25 11.07 1.08
C ILE A 25 -14.16 11.88 0.14
N ASP A 26 -15.49 11.70 0.20
CA ASP A 26 -16.47 12.42 -0.63
C ASP A 26 -16.45 13.96 -0.50
N ASN A 27 -15.62 14.50 0.41
CA ASN A 27 -15.37 15.94 0.54
C ASN A 27 -14.11 16.43 -0.19
N LEU A 28 -13.34 15.56 -0.86
CA LEU A 28 -12.21 15.98 -1.70
C LEU A 28 -12.73 16.46 -3.06
N ILE A 29 -12.90 17.77 -3.19
CA ILE A 29 -13.14 18.42 -4.49
C ILE A 29 -11.83 18.35 -5.29
N LEU A 30 -11.67 17.29 -6.07
CA LEU A 30 -10.55 17.12 -7.00
C LEU A 30 -10.83 17.89 -8.31
N PRO A 31 -9.84 18.64 -8.84
CA PRO A 31 -9.92 19.23 -10.18
C PRO A 31 -10.26 18.18 -11.25
N GLU A 32 -11.08 18.54 -12.26
CA GLU A 32 -11.58 17.61 -13.29
C GLU A 32 -10.48 16.83 -14.02
N GLN A 33 -9.33 17.47 -14.25
CA GLN A 33 -8.19 16.86 -14.93
C GLN A 33 -7.64 15.63 -14.22
N TYR A 34 -7.91 15.46 -12.91
CA TYR A 34 -7.41 14.35 -12.12
C TYR A 34 -8.45 13.24 -11.88
N LYS A 35 -9.71 13.45 -12.28
CA LYS A 35 -10.77 12.46 -12.08
C LYS A 35 -10.63 11.23 -12.98
N ASN A 36 -10.05 11.37 -14.16
CA ASN A 36 -9.92 10.29 -15.14
C ASN A 36 -8.68 9.42 -14.93
N ASP A 37 -7.64 9.94 -14.27
CA ASP A 37 -6.37 9.25 -14.08
C ASP A 37 -6.27 8.49 -12.74
N TRP A 38 -7.34 8.56 -11.92
CA TRP A 38 -7.34 8.05 -10.55
C TRP A 38 -8.28 6.86 -10.38
N ILE A 39 -7.70 5.72 -9.97
CA ILE A 39 -8.46 4.59 -9.43
C ILE A 39 -8.47 4.78 -7.90
N ILE A 40 -9.63 5.17 -7.37
CA ILE A 40 -9.82 5.41 -5.94
C ILE A 40 -10.02 4.05 -5.25
N VAL A 41 -9.05 3.67 -4.42
CA VAL A 41 -9.09 2.40 -3.67
C VAL A 41 -9.79 2.63 -2.33
N PRO A 42 -10.79 1.82 -1.94
CA PRO A 42 -11.68 2.09 -0.82
C PRO A 42 -11.08 1.75 0.56
N ASN A 43 -9.75 1.83 0.73
CA ASN A 43 -9.16 1.56 2.04
C ASN A 43 -9.35 2.81 2.92
N PRO A 44 -10.15 2.76 4.01
CA PRO A 44 -10.13 3.83 5.00
C PRO A 44 -8.68 4.00 5.50
N TYR A 45 -8.28 5.24 5.80
CA TYR A 45 -6.94 5.68 6.20
C TYR A 45 -6.25 4.93 7.37
N ASN A 46 -6.76 3.80 7.86
CA ASN A 46 -6.28 3.18 9.08
C ASN A 46 -5.11 2.22 8.90
N THR A 47 -4.84 1.67 7.71
CA THR A 47 -3.71 0.74 7.56
C THR A 47 -3.15 0.73 6.15
N ILE A 48 -1.87 1.08 6.02
CA ILE A 48 -1.08 0.95 4.79
C ILE A 48 -0.22 -0.30 4.92
N TYR A 49 -0.21 -1.14 3.89
CA TYR A 49 0.54 -2.38 3.90
C TYR A 49 1.85 -2.29 3.10
N LEU A 50 2.83 -3.08 3.51
CA LEU A 50 4.07 -3.27 2.76
C LEU A 50 3.76 -3.78 1.34
N GLY A 51 4.38 -3.17 0.34
CA GLY A 51 4.21 -3.49 -1.08
C GLY A 51 3.07 -2.74 -1.77
N GLU A 52 2.25 -1.97 -1.04
CA GLU A 52 1.23 -1.13 -1.66
C GLU A 52 1.81 0.12 -2.32
N ILE A 53 1.08 0.65 -3.30
CA ILE A 53 1.34 1.97 -3.87
C ILE A 53 0.56 3.00 -3.05
N PHE A 54 1.26 3.75 -2.21
CA PHE A 54 0.71 4.87 -1.47
C PHE A 54 0.61 6.10 -2.38
N SER A 55 -0.61 6.49 -2.75
CA SER A 55 -0.86 7.65 -3.60
C SER A 55 -1.50 8.77 -2.79
N PHE A 56 -1.06 10.00 -3.01
CA PHE A 56 -1.54 11.17 -2.28
C PHE A 56 -1.58 12.42 -3.16
N PHE A 57 -2.52 13.30 -2.83
CA PHE A 57 -2.71 14.59 -3.47
C PHE A 57 -2.21 15.71 -2.56
N ILE A 58 -1.38 16.60 -3.10
CA ILE A 58 -0.93 17.80 -2.41
C ILE A 58 -1.48 19.00 -3.13
N LYS A 59 -2.17 19.85 -2.36
CA LYS A 59 -2.62 21.17 -2.78
C LYS A 59 -2.00 22.23 -1.90
N CYS A 60 -1.23 23.11 -2.53
CA CYS A 60 -0.68 24.30 -1.93
C CYS A 60 -1.46 25.50 -2.49
N THR A 61 -2.21 26.22 -1.65
CA THR A 61 -3.02 27.35 -2.08
C THR A 61 -2.49 28.62 -1.45
N ASN A 62 -2.32 29.67 -2.25
CA ASN A 62 -2.15 31.01 -1.74
C ASN A 62 -3.52 31.55 -1.33
N ASP A 63 -3.86 31.46 -0.04
CA ASP A 63 -5.17 31.91 0.45
C ASP A 63 -5.21 33.41 0.76
N SER A 64 -4.20 34.17 0.33
CA SER A 64 -4.23 35.64 0.41
C SER A 64 -5.40 36.23 -0.37
N ILE A 65 -5.72 37.50 -0.11
CA ILE A 65 -6.80 38.19 -0.84
C ILE A 65 -6.21 38.87 -2.08
N GLN A 66 -5.04 39.51 -1.94
CA GLN A 66 -4.40 40.26 -3.02
C GLN A 66 -2.88 40.03 -3.10
N GLU A 67 -2.29 39.43 -2.08
CA GLU A 67 -0.85 39.34 -1.92
C GLU A 67 -0.27 38.24 -2.81
N LEU A 68 0.64 38.64 -3.70
CA LEU A 68 1.42 37.75 -4.54
C LEU A 68 2.56 37.10 -3.74
N MET A 69 2.73 35.79 -3.89
CA MET A 69 3.91 35.07 -3.40
C MET A 69 4.91 34.89 -4.53
N THR A 70 6.20 35.07 -4.26
CA THR A 70 7.27 34.87 -5.26
C THR A 70 8.29 33.83 -4.79
N ASN A 71 9.09 33.30 -5.72
CA ASN A 71 10.10 32.27 -5.46
C ASN A 71 9.56 31.07 -4.65
N VAL A 72 8.34 30.64 -4.99
CA VAL A 72 7.62 29.60 -4.26
C VAL A 72 8.28 28.25 -4.53
N SER A 73 8.71 27.58 -3.46
CA SER A 73 9.38 26.28 -3.46
C SER A 73 8.54 25.31 -2.62
N VAL A 74 8.06 24.23 -3.23
CA VAL A 74 7.40 23.11 -2.54
C VAL A 74 8.28 21.88 -2.65
N ARG A 75 8.72 21.36 -1.51
CA ARG A 75 9.53 20.16 -1.41
C ARG A 75 8.79 19.10 -0.59
N ILE A 76 8.74 17.89 -1.13
CA ILE A 76 8.02 16.76 -0.56
C ILE A 76 9.03 15.66 -0.31
N ASP A 77 9.25 15.36 0.97
CA ASP A 77 10.16 14.31 1.42
C ASP A 77 9.37 13.18 2.09
N MET A 78 9.82 11.94 1.90
CA MET A 78 9.42 10.79 2.70
C MET A 78 10.53 10.44 3.67
N GLN A 79 10.31 10.60 4.95
CA GLN A 79 11.24 10.18 5.99
C GLN A 79 10.87 8.78 6.49
N ILE A 80 11.86 7.88 6.48
CA ILE A 80 11.76 6.51 6.95
C ILE A 80 12.92 6.28 7.92
N ASN A 81 12.62 6.14 9.21
CA ASN A 81 13.62 6.14 10.28
C ASN A 81 14.54 7.37 10.17
N ASN A 82 15.85 7.16 10.00
CA ASN A 82 16.88 8.21 9.91
C ASN A 82 17.20 8.62 8.46
N ARG A 83 16.43 8.14 7.47
CA ARG A 83 16.66 8.45 6.05
C ARG A 83 15.52 9.30 5.52
N ALA A 84 15.85 10.36 4.78
CA ALA A 84 14.89 11.18 4.06
C ALA A 84 15.07 10.98 2.55
N ILE A 85 13.98 10.72 1.86
CA ILE A 85 13.94 10.51 0.41
C ILE A 85 13.15 11.69 -0.18
N VAL A 86 13.76 12.44 -1.09
CA VAL A 86 13.04 13.49 -1.82
C VAL A 86 12.11 12.81 -2.83
N LEU A 87 10.80 12.98 -2.66
CA LEU A 87 9.82 12.47 -3.62
C LEU A 87 9.61 13.46 -4.77
N LYS A 88 9.59 14.75 -4.45
CA LYS A 88 9.35 15.82 -5.43
C LYS A 88 9.85 17.15 -4.91
N GLU A 89 10.33 17.98 -5.83
CA GLU A 89 10.62 19.39 -5.60
C GLU A 89 10.03 20.22 -6.75
N LEU A 90 9.37 21.32 -6.41
CA LEU A 90 8.66 22.20 -7.34
C LEU A 90 9.09 23.62 -7.02
N ASN A 91 9.54 24.32 -8.03
CA ASN A 91 9.94 25.71 -7.92
C ASN A 91 9.13 26.49 -8.96
N ILE A 92 8.35 27.46 -8.49
CA ILE A 92 7.52 28.35 -9.30
C ILE A 92 7.86 29.78 -8.96
N GLU A 93 8.04 30.61 -9.99
CA GLU A 93 8.48 32.00 -9.81
C GLU A 93 7.45 32.81 -9.01
N LYS A 94 6.16 32.57 -9.26
CA LYS A 94 5.03 33.35 -8.74
C LYS A 94 3.81 32.48 -8.48
N LEU A 95 3.08 32.78 -7.42
CA LEU A 95 1.78 32.18 -7.10
C LEU A 95 0.80 33.29 -6.72
N ASP A 96 -0.12 33.61 -7.64
CA ASP A 96 -1.12 34.66 -7.46
C ASP A 96 -2.05 34.40 -6.27
N ALA A 97 -2.68 35.46 -5.76
CA ALA A 97 -3.70 35.33 -4.73
C ALA A 97 -4.82 34.39 -5.20
N LYS A 98 -5.25 33.48 -4.32
CA LYS A 98 -6.23 32.41 -4.57
C LYS A 98 -5.80 31.35 -5.57
N ALA A 99 -4.61 31.42 -6.15
CA ALA A 99 -4.09 30.35 -7.00
C ALA A 99 -3.61 29.16 -6.17
N SER A 100 -3.60 27.98 -6.78
CA SER A 100 -3.06 26.76 -6.16
C SER A 100 -2.11 26.00 -7.07
N LEU A 101 -1.20 25.29 -6.42
CA LEU A 101 -0.34 24.27 -7.00
C LEU A 101 -0.83 22.92 -6.52
N ASP A 102 -1.14 22.05 -7.47
CA ASP A 102 -1.81 20.79 -7.25
C ASP A 102 -0.96 19.67 -7.86
N GLU A 103 -0.55 18.70 -7.05
CA GLU A 103 0.30 17.58 -7.48
C GLU A 103 -0.18 16.26 -6.92
N ILE A 104 0.12 15.22 -7.68
CA ILE A 104 -0.22 13.84 -7.38
C ILE A 104 1.08 13.06 -7.36
N LEU A 105 1.30 12.34 -6.29
CA LEU A 105 2.46 11.48 -6.15
C LEU A 105 2.03 10.09 -5.71
N SER A 106 2.79 9.11 -6.19
CA SER A 106 2.67 7.72 -5.80
C SER A 106 4.03 7.23 -5.32
N TYR A 107 4.02 6.48 -4.23
CA TYR A 107 5.21 5.93 -3.63
C TYR A 107 4.96 4.48 -3.23
N GLU A 108 5.79 3.56 -3.72
CA GLU A 108 5.74 2.15 -3.34
C GLU A 108 6.30 1.96 -1.93
N ILE A 109 5.51 1.34 -1.05
CA ILE A 109 5.92 1.05 0.32
C ILE A 109 6.87 -0.14 0.34
N LYS A 110 8.12 0.11 0.69
CA LYS A 110 9.19 -0.90 0.68
C LYS A 110 9.64 -1.36 2.06
N GLU A 111 9.23 -0.66 3.11
CA GLU A 111 9.71 -0.91 4.46
C GLU A 111 8.56 -0.96 5.47
N PRO A 112 8.53 -1.95 6.39
CA PRO A 112 7.53 -2.05 7.44
C PRO A 112 7.90 -1.17 8.65
N HIS A 113 8.18 0.10 8.42
CA HIS A 113 8.57 1.10 9.43
C HIS A 113 7.55 2.24 9.49
N ILE A 114 7.67 3.12 10.49
CA ILE A 114 6.93 4.38 10.49
C ILE A 114 7.49 5.28 9.38
N HIS A 115 6.58 5.81 8.57
CA HIS A 115 6.88 6.76 7.51
C HIS A 115 6.32 8.13 7.89
N VAL A 116 7.06 9.18 7.57
CA VAL A 116 6.63 10.57 7.77
C VAL A 116 6.75 11.31 6.44
N LEU A 117 5.61 11.67 5.85
CA LEU A 117 5.59 12.57 4.70
C LEU A 117 5.77 14.00 5.20
N ILE A 118 6.75 14.71 4.65
CA ILE A 118 7.12 16.07 5.01
C ILE A 118 6.90 16.95 3.80
N CYS A 119 5.96 17.89 3.90
CA CYS A 119 5.73 18.91 2.89
C CYS A 119 6.31 20.23 3.39
N THR A 120 7.39 20.69 2.76
CA THR A 120 8.02 21.98 3.02
C THR A 120 7.58 22.97 1.95
N LEU A 121 7.01 24.10 2.35
CA LEU A 121 6.72 25.24 1.51
C LEU A 121 7.63 26.39 1.93
N SER A 122 8.24 27.07 0.96
CA SER A 122 9.02 28.28 1.17
C SER A 122 8.72 29.30 0.08
N PHE A 123 8.63 30.59 0.43
CA PHE A 123 8.24 31.65 -0.50
C PHE A 123 8.68 33.01 0.02
N ASP A 124 8.72 34.00 -0.86
CA ASP A 124 9.04 35.38 -0.52
C ASP A 124 7.75 36.22 -0.50
N LEU A 125 7.61 37.02 0.54
CA LEU A 125 6.58 38.05 0.63
C LEU A 125 7.02 39.34 -0.08
N PRO A 126 6.09 40.26 -0.39
CA PRO A 126 6.40 41.52 -1.09
C PRO A 126 7.43 42.43 -0.39
N ASP A 127 7.68 42.24 0.91
CA ASP A 127 8.69 42.93 1.71
C ASP A 127 10.08 42.26 1.68
N HIS A 128 10.26 41.26 0.81
CA HIS A 128 11.48 40.44 0.64
C HIS A 128 11.84 39.55 1.84
N GLU A 129 10.91 39.28 2.76
CA GLU A 129 11.13 38.28 3.82
C GLU A 129 10.82 36.86 3.31
N ARG A 130 11.81 35.96 3.38
CA ARG A 130 11.65 34.53 3.05
C ARG A 130 10.89 33.83 4.16
N GLN A 131 9.68 33.36 3.86
CA GLN A 131 8.88 32.54 4.75
C GLN A 131 9.09 31.05 4.45
N SER A 132 8.99 30.20 5.47
CA SER A 132 8.94 28.76 5.30
C SER A 132 8.04 28.09 6.33
N CYS A 133 7.20 27.16 5.87
CA CYS A 133 6.40 26.30 6.72
C CYS A 133 6.58 24.83 6.33
N ARG A 134 6.33 23.94 7.29
CA ARG A 134 6.40 22.50 7.09
C ARG A 134 5.18 21.83 7.70
N LYS A 135 4.67 20.81 7.02
CA LYS A 135 3.62 19.93 7.53
C LYS A 135 4.10 18.49 7.50
N PHE A 136 3.80 17.75 8.56
CA PHE A 136 4.24 16.38 8.77
C PHE A 136 3.00 15.47 8.82
N PHE A 137 3.05 14.36 8.10
CA PHE A 137 2.02 13.33 8.12
C PHE A 137 2.68 11.99 8.43
N GLN A 138 2.48 11.50 9.64
CA GLN A 138 3.05 10.24 10.10
C GLN A 138 2.05 9.10 9.92
N PHE A 139 2.51 7.97 9.38
CA PHE A 139 1.70 6.76 9.23
C PHE A 139 2.54 5.50 9.47
N GLN A 140 1.90 4.47 10.01
CA GLN A 140 2.53 3.18 10.31
C GLN A 140 2.25 2.19 9.18
N ILE A 141 3.30 1.47 8.77
CA ILE A 141 3.20 0.40 7.78
C ILE A 141 3.03 -0.95 8.47
N SER A 142 2.03 -1.71 8.05
CA SER A 142 1.76 -3.07 8.50
C SER A 142 2.25 -4.10 7.50
N LYS A 143 2.62 -5.29 7.97
CA LYS A 143 2.90 -6.42 7.08
C LYS A 143 1.57 -7.01 6.60
N PRO A 144 1.38 -7.23 5.28
CA PRO A 144 0.14 -7.81 4.77
C PRO A 144 0.00 -9.30 5.13
N ILE A 145 1.14 -9.99 5.23
CA ILE A 145 1.21 -11.42 5.54
C ILE A 145 2.15 -11.61 6.72
N ASP A 146 1.68 -12.33 7.73
CA ASP A 146 2.54 -12.87 8.80
C ASP A 146 3.01 -14.28 8.40
N VAL A 147 4.30 -14.57 8.61
CA VAL A 147 4.91 -15.85 8.21
C VAL A 147 5.55 -16.49 9.43
N LYS A 148 5.15 -17.73 9.72
CA LYS A 148 5.74 -18.55 10.79
C LYS A 148 6.29 -19.84 10.20
N THR A 149 7.52 -20.19 10.54
CA THR A 149 8.20 -21.37 10.01
C THR A 149 8.49 -22.39 11.10
N LYS A 150 8.41 -23.66 10.74
CA LYS A 150 8.78 -24.79 11.61
C LYS A 150 9.56 -25.82 10.81
N PHE A 151 10.68 -26.26 11.37
CA PHE A 151 11.58 -27.25 10.77
C PHE A 151 11.41 -28.59 11.47
N TYR A 152 11.41 -29.66 10.69
CA TYR A 152 11.40 -31.05 11.16
C TYR A 152 12.59 -31.78 10.56
N TYR A 153 13.52 -32.17 11.42
CA TYR A 153 14.73 -32.90 11.01
C TYR A 153 14.44 -34.40 10.99
N THR A 154 14.86 -35.08 9.94
CA THR A 154 14.75 -36.54 9.83
C THR A 154 16.11 -37.21 9.96
N GLU A 155 16.11 -38.53 10.14
CA GLU A 155 17.34 -39.33 10.19
C GLU A 155 17.97 -39.56 8.82
N CYS A 156 17.28 -39.17 7.72
CA CYS A 156 17.68 -39.46 6.33
C CYS A 156 18.29 -38.24 5.60
N ASP A 157 18.81 -37.25 6.34
CA ASP A 157 19.35 -36.00 5.79
C ASP A 157 18.32 -35.13 5.03
N GLU A 158 17.02 -35.41 5.21
CA GLU A 158 15.92 -34.58 4.73
C GLU A 158 15.41 -33.65 5.85
N ILE A 159 15.03 -32.43 5.48
CA ILE A 159 14.47 -31.43 6.40
C ILE A 159 13.13 -30.97 5.86
N TYR A 160 12.05 -31.24 6.58
CA TYR A 160 10.75 -30.71 6.23
C TYR A 160 10.58 -29.30 6.81
N LEU A 161 10.20 -28.35 5.97
CA LEU A 161 9.87 -26.99 6.36
C LEU A 161 8.38 -26.74 6.16
N GLU A 162 7.70 -26.42 7.26
CA GLU A 162 6.34 -25.92 7.25
C GLU A 162 6.37 -24.40 7.40
N ALA A 163 5.81 -23.69 6.42
CA ALA A 163 5.64 -22.24 6.44
C ALA A 163 4.15 -21.89 6.48
N MET A 164 3.69 -21.32 7.60
CA MET A 164 2.33 -20.86 7.79
C MET A 164 2.24 -19.37 7.44
N PHE A 165 1.40 -19.05 6.45
CA PHE A 165 1.11 -17.70 5.99
C PHE A 165 -0.26 -17.29 6.52
N GLN A 166 -0.34 -16.14 7.18
CA GLN A 166 -1.59 -15.57 7.69
C GLN A 166 -1.84 -14.21 7.05
N ASN A 167 -2.99 -14.05 6.38
CA ASN A 167 -3.41 -12.77 5.84
C ASN A 167 -3.86 -11.85 6.97
N SER A 168 -3.10 -10.78 7.18
CA SER A 168 -3.34 -9.77 8.22
C SER A 168 -4.04 -8.51 7.68
N THR A 169 -4.44 -8.54 6.40
CA THR A 169 -5.16 -7.45 5.75
C THR A 169 -6.67 -7.63 5.86
N ASN A 170 -7.41 -6.54 5.61
CA ASN A 170 -8.87 -6.56 5.56
C ASN A 170 -9.41 -7.02 4.20
N LEU A 171 -8.53 -7.29 3.22
CA LEU A 171 -8.89 -7.72 1.88
C LEU A 171 -8.31 -9.11 1.58
N PRO A 172 -8.90 -9.88 0.67
CA PRO A 172 -8.29 -11.13 0.26
C PRO A 172 -6.99 -10.89 -0.51
N ILE A 173 -5.98 -11.72 -0.27
CA ILE A 173 -4.72 -11.72 -1.01
C ILE A 173 -4.68 -12.95 -1.91
N GLN A 174 -4.35 -12.75 -3.18
CA GLN A 174 -4.03 -13.85 -4.09
C GLN A 174 -2.51 -14.07 -4.11
N LEU A 175 -2.09 -15.29 -3.80
CA LEU A 175 -0.69 -15.71 -3.88
C LEU A 175 -0.43 -16.31 -5.25
N LYS A 176 0.33 -15.60 -6.08
CA LYS A 176 0.68 -16.06 -7.43
C LYS A 176 1.72 -17.18 -7.40
N SER A 177 2.69 -17.10 -6.50
CA SER A 177 3.76 -18.07 -6.33
C SER A 177 4.17 -18.11 -4.86
N VAL A 178 4.51 -19.30 -4.37
CA VAL A 178 5.11 -19.51 -3.05
C VAL A 178 6.27 -20.48 -3.25
N GLN A 179 7.49 -19.97 -3.09
CA GLN A 179 8.73 -20.70 -3.32
C GLN A 179 9.64 -20.53 -2.11
N PHE A 180 10.42 -21.55 -1.80
CA PHE A 180 11.44 -21.51 -0.77
C PHE A 180 12.80 -21.68 -1.45
N ASP A 181 13.61 -20.63 -1.44
CA ASP A 181 14.94 -20.63 -2.04
C ASP A 181 15.99 -20.88 -0.95
N SER A 182 16.82 -21.88 -1.16
CA SER A 182 17.92 -22.25 -0.27
C SER A 182 19.23 -22.30 -1.05
N VAL A 183 20.33 -21.86 -0.41
CA VAL A 183 21.68 -21.92 -0.98
C VAL A 183 22.34 -23.28 -0.71
N ASN A 184 21.91 -23.97 0.35
CA ASN A 184 22.60 -25.16 0.86
C ASN A 184 21.80 -26.45 0.66
N PHE A 185 20.54 -26.36 0.22
CA PHE A 185 19.62 -27.50 0.11
C PHE A 185 18.89 -27.45 -1.22
N ASP A 186 18.71 -28.62 -1.83
CA ASP A 186 17.77 -28.79 -2.94
C ASP A 186 16.35 -28.79 -2.37
N VAL A 187 15.52 -27.85 -2.80
CA VAL A 187 14.18 -27.67 -2.24
C VAL A 187 13.12 -28.20 -3.19
N THR A 188 12.22 -29.03 -2.66
CA THR A 188 11.01 -29.50 -3.35
C THR A 188 9.77 -28.99 -2.65
N SER A 189 8.85 -28.38 -3.43
CA SER A 189 7.56 -27.96 -2.91
C SER A 189 6.56 -29.12 -2.88
N LEU A 190 5.89 -29.30 -1.75
CA LEU A 190 4.87 -30.33 -1.54
C LEU A 190 3.44 -29.76 -1.59
N ASN A 191 3.26 -28.59 -2.24
CA ASN A 191 2.01 -27.81 -2.24
C ASN A 191 1.14 -28.02 -3.49
N PHE A 192 1.48 -28.98 -4.34
CA PHE A 192 0.81 -29.27 -5.60
C PHE A 192 0.15 -30.65 -5.59
N ASN A 193 -0.91 -30.80 -6.38
CA ASN A 193 -1.62 -32.07 -6.50
C ASN A 193 -0.75 -33.13 -7.19
N LEU A 194 -0.78 -34.36 -6.66
CA LEU A 194 -0.03 -35.50 -7.21
C LEU A 194 -0.48 -35.88 -8.63
N GLU A 195 -1.77 -35.78 -8.91
CA GLU A 195 -2.38 -36.10 -10.21
C GLU A 195 -2.29 -34.92 -11.19
N HIS A 196 -2.32 -33.69 -10.66
CA HIS A 196 -2.27 -32.45 -11.43
C HIS A 196 -1.16 -31.53 -10.90
N LYS A 197 0.08 -31.78 -11.34
CA LYS A 197 1.30 -31.12 -10.82
C LYS A 197 1.30 -29.59 -10.94
N ASP A 198 0.47 -29.02 -11.81
CA ASP A 198 0.36 -27.56 -12.00
C ASP A 198 -0.74 -26.92 -11.14
N GLN A 199 -1.50 -27.72 -10.38
CA GLN A 199 -2.59 -27.26 -9.53
C GLN A 199 -2.18 -27.29 -8.07
N TRP A 200 -2.41 -26.18 -7.36
CA TRP A 200 -2.24 -26.15 -5.91
C TRP A 200 -3.19 -27.14 -5.23
N ILE A 201 -2.76 -27.71 -4.10
CA ILE A 201 -3.66 -28.50 -3.24
C ILE A 201 -4.83 -27.68 -2.69
N PHE A 202 -4.75 -26.35 -2.78
CA PHE A 202 -5.76 -25.38 -2.36
C PHE A 202 -6.77 -25.00 -3.45
N GLY A 203 -6.69 -25.64 -4.63
CA GLY A 203 -7.52 -25.35 -5.79
C GLY A 203 -6.84 -24.46 -6.83
N GLU A 204 -7.59 -24.03 -7.84
CA GLU A 204 -7.05 -23.27 -8.98
C GLU A 204 -6.54 -21.88 -8.59
N ILE A 205 -7.18 -21.24 -7.61
CA ILE A 205 -6.84 -19.90 -7.16
C ILE A 205 -6.33 -19.98 -5.71
N ASN A 206 -5.03 -19.77 -5.54
CA ASN A 206 -4.41 -19.71 -4.23
C ASN A 206 -4.69 -18.35 -3.56
N ARG A 207 -5.90 -18.20 -3.00
CA ARG A 207 -6.39 -16.99 -2.32
C ARG A 207 -6.43 -17.18 -0.80
N LEU A 208 -5.98 -16.19 -0.04
CA LEU A 208 -6.11 -16.11 1.42
C LEU A 208 -7.11 -15.02 1.78
N ASN A 209 -8.21 -15.39 2.43
CA ASN A 209 -9.17 -14.42 2.95
C ASN A 209 -8.62 -13.67 4.17
N PRO A 210 -9.22 -12.52 4.54
CA PRO A 210 -8.84 -11.80 5.75
C PRO A 210 -8.80 -12.74 6.98
N SER A 211 -7.74 -12.65 7.78
CA SER A 211 -7.49 -13.51 8.95
C SER A 211 -7.30 -15.01 8.66
N GLU A 212 -7.38 -15.45 7.41
CA GLU A 212 -7.14 -16.85 7.05
C GLU A 212 -5.64 -17.18 7.17
N SER A 213 -5.36 -18.38 7.67
CA SER A 213 -4.01 -18.94 7.72
C SER A 213 -3.92 -20.19 6.85
N ARG A 214 -2.78 -20.37 6.19
CA ARG A 214 -2.52 -21.53 5.32
C ARG A 214 -1.08 -22.00 5.45
N GLN A 215 -0.90 -23.30 5.49
CA GLN A 215 0.42 -23.94 5.60
C GLN A 215 0.92 -24.36 4.22
N TYR A 216 2.19 -24.11 3.98
CA TYR A 216 2.94 -24.55 2.82
C TYR A 216 4.07 -25.45 3.29
N LEU A 217 4.24 -26.59 2.64
CA LEU A 217 5.24 -27.59 2.99
C LEU A 217 6.32 -27.69 1.92
N PHE A 218 7.56 -27.79 2.38
CA PHE A 218 8.75 -28.00 1.58
C PHE A 218 9.59 -29.11 2.20
N VAL A 219 10.37 -29.81 1.37
CA VAL A 219 11.40 -30.79 1.77
C VAL A 219 12.69 -30.47 1.05
#